data_AF-A0A2J8PS21-F1
#
_entry.id   AF-A0A2J8PS21-F1
#
_cell.length_a   1.000
_cell.length_b   1.000
_cell.length_c   1.000
_cell.angle_alpha   90.00
_cell.angle_beta   90.00
_cell.angle_gamma   90.00
#
_symmetry.space_group_name_H-M   'P 1'
#
loop_
_entity.id
_entity.type
_entity.pdbx_description
1 polymer ?
#
loop_
_entity_poly.entity_id
_entity_poly.type
_entity_poly.pdbx_seq_one_letter_code
_entity_poly.pdbx_strand_id
1 'polypeptide(L)'
;MEEIYAKFVSQKISKTRWRPLPPGSLQTAETFATGSWDNEENYISLWSIGDFGNLDSDGGFEGDHQLLCDIRHHGDVMDLQFFDQERIVAASSTGCVTVFLHHPNNQTMQIVVHSML
;
A
#
# COMPACT_ATOMS: atom_id res chain seq x y z
N MET A 1 18.10 16.43 -11.00
CA MET A 1 16.69 16.75 -10.72
C MET A 1 16.06 15.40 -10.46
N GLU A 2 15.42 15.18 -9.30
CA GLU A 2 14.73 13.91 -9.07
C GLU A 2 13.59 13.79 -10.09
N GLU A 3 13.58 12.71 -10.86
CA GLU A 3 12.51 12.44 -11.81
C GLU A 3 11.26 12.01 -11.03
N ILE A 4 10.24 12.87 -11.07
CA ILE A 4 8.94 12.59 -10.47
C ILE A 4 8.06 12.00 -11.56
N TYR A 5 7.52 10.81 -11.30
CA TYR A 5 6.64 10.10 -12.21
C TYR A 5 5.26 9.89 -11.56
N ALA A 6 4.24 9.73 -12.40
CA ALA A 6 2.87 9.50 -11.98
C ALA A 6 2.39 8.13 -12.47
N LYS A 7 1.66 7.41 -11.63
CA LYS A 7 0.98 6.17 -12.00
C LYS A 7 -0.53 6.34 -11.79
N PHE A 8 -1.30 6.02 -12.82
CA PHE A 8 -2.76 5.97 -12.75
C PHE A 8 -3.19 4.59 -12.25
N VAL A 9 -3.96 4.56 -11.16
CA VAL A 9 -4.34 3.32 -10.46
C VAL A 9 -5.86 3.06 -10.45
N SER A 10 -6.61 3.75 -11.30
CA SER A 10 -8.06 3.59 -11.50
C SER A 10 -8.96 3.79 -10.27
N GLN A 11 -8.39 4.22 -9.14
CA GLN A 11 -9.10 4.53 -7.90
C GLN A 11 -8.67 5.91 -7.38
N LYS A 12 -9.55 6.59 -6.66
CA LYS A 12 -9.18 7.84 -5.97
C LYS A 12 -8.43 7.47 -4.70
N ILE A 13 -7.21 7.96 -4.55
CA ILE A 13 -6.35 7.65 -3.39
C ILE A 13 -6.54 8.72 -2.31
N SER A 14 -6.94 8.30 -1.10
CA SER A 14 -7.15 9.18 0.06
C SER A 14 -5.92 9.28 0.95
N LYS A 15 -5.10 8.22 1.00
CA LYS A 15 -3.92 8.09 1.86
C LYS A 15 -2.82 7.30 1.14
N THR A 16 -1.58 7.74 1.36
CA THR A 16 -0.35 7.07 0.95
C THR A 16 0.65 7.09 2.10
N ARG A 17 1.25 5.94 2.45
CA ARG A 17 2.19 5.82 3.57
C ARG A 17 3.34 4.89 3.22
N TRP A 18 4.58 5.33 3.44
CA TRP A 18 5.76 4.47 3.33
C TRP A 18 5.77 3.43 4.43
N ARG A 19 6.18 2.21 4.08
CA ARG A 19 6.51 1.18 5.07
C ARG A 19 7.75 1.64 5.84
N PRO A 20 7.73 1.58 7.19
CA PRO A 20 8.93 1.89 7.97
C PRO A 20 10.03 0.86 7.70
N LEU A 21 11.27 1.33 7.65
CA LEU A 21 12.42 0.46 7.47
C LEU A 21 12.82 -0.22 8.79
N PRO A 22 13.45 -1.41 8.73
CA PRO A 22 14.08 -1.99 9.91
C PRO A 22 15.09 -1.04 10.57
N PRO A 23 15.18 -1.00 11.91
CA PRO A 23 16.19 -0.22 12.60
C PRO A 23 17.60 -0.59 12.11
N GLY A 24 18.38 0.42 11.73
CA GLY A 24 19.74 0.23 11.20
C GLY A 24 19.81 -0.11 9.71
N SER A 25 18.68 -0.09 8.99
CA SER A 25 18.71 -0.18 7.52
C SER A 25 19.39 1.06 6.91
N LEU A 26 20.29 0.81 5.96
CA LEU A 26 20.90 1.84 5.11
C LEU A 26 20.16 2.03 3.78
N GLN A 27 19.15 1.21 3.52
CA GLN A 27 18.32 1.28 2.31
C GLN A 27 17.31 2.41 2.39
N THR A 28 16.76 2.84 1.26
CA THR A 28 15.60 3.73 1.20
C THR A 28 14.30 2.93 1.22
N ALA A 29 13.18 3.58 1.55
CA ALA A 29 11.88 2.92 1.53
C ALA A 29 11.45 2.61 0.09
N GLU A 30 11.22 1.35 -0.21
CA GLU A 30 10.77 0.87 -1.53
C GLU A 30 9.29 0.46 -1.54
N THR A 31 8.71 0.21 -0.38
CA THR A 31 7.32 -0.26 -0.25
C THR A 31 6.43 0.80 0.40
N PHE A 32 5.22 0.98 -0.10
CA PHE A 32 4.21 1.86 0.49
C PHE A 32 2.81 1.27 0.40
N ALA A 33 1.92 1.73 1.27
CA ALA A 33 0.50 1.39 1.26
C ALA A 33 -0.34 2.58 0.78
N THR A 34 -1.43 2.29 0.08
CA THR A 34 -2.45 3.25 -0.31
C THR A 34 -3.83 2.82 0.19
N GLY A 35 -4.68 3.79 0.50
CA GLY A 35 -6.11 3.58 0.75
C GLY A 35 -6.95 4.38 -0.24
N SER A 36 -8.02 3.78 -0.75
CA SER A 36 -8.97 4.47 -1.65
C SER A 36 -10.25 4.94 -0.96
N TRP A 37 -10.97 5.83 -1.65
CA TRP A 37 -12.23 6.42 -1.21
C TRP A 37 -13.11 6.76 -2.42
N ASP A 38 -14.41 7.00 -2.17
CA ASP A 38 -15.37 7.44 -3.20
C ASP A 38 -15.47 6.47 -4.38
N ASN A 39 -15.34 5.18 -4.07
CA ASN A 39 -15.56 4.04 -4.96
C ASN A 39 -16.59 3.09 -4.32
N GLU A 40 -17.34 2.35 -5.15
CA GLU A 40 -18.25 1.29 -4.66
C GLU A 40 -17.49 0.20 -3.87
N GLU A 41 -16.25 -0.06 -4.30
CA GLU A 41 -15.31 -0.94 -3.62
C GLU A 41 -14.01 -0.18 -3.37
N ASN A 42 -13.74 0.10 -2.10
CA ASN A 42 -12.47 0.66 -1.67
C ASN A 42 -11.50 -0.45 -1.30
N TYR A 43 -10.21 -0.16 -1.36
CA TYR A 43 -9.12 -1.09 -1.16
C TYR A 43 -8.02 -0.47 -0.31
N ILE A 44 -7.35 -1.34 0.45
CA ILE A 44 -6.00 -1.07 0.94
C ILE A 44 -5.06 -1.86 0.05
N SER A 45 -4.10 -1.19 -0.56
CA SER A 45 -3.17 -1.77 -1.53
C SER A 45 -1.74 -1.52 -1.08
N LEU A 46 -0.88 -2.52 -1.24
CA LEU A 46 0.54 -2.44 -0.95
C LEU A 46 1.32 -2.48 -2.26
N TRP A 47 2.25 -1.56 -2.42
CA TRP A 47 3.02 -1.34 -3.64
C TRP A 47 4.51 -1.42 -3.35
N SER A 48 5.28 -1.91 -4.31
CA SER A 48 6.74 -1.86 -4.30
C SER A 48 7.26 -1.04 -5.48
N ILE A 49 8.34 -0.31 -5.23
CA ILE A 49 9.13 0.40 -6.24
C ILE A 49 10.39 -0.40 -6.45
N GLY A 50 10.63 -0.88 -7.67
CA GLY A 50 11.87 -1.57 -7.97
C GLY A 50 11.86 -2.28 -9.30
N ASP A 51 13.06 -2.52 -9.83
CA ASP A 51 13.30 -3.26 -11.06
C ASP A 51 13.14 -4.77 -10.80
N PHE A 52 11.91 -5.25 -10.76
CA PHE A 52 11.65 -6.69 -10.87
C PHE A 52 11.82 -7.13 -12.33
N GLY A 53 13.07 -7.13 -12.81
CA GLY A 53 13.52 -7.99 -13.90
C GLY A 53 12.93 -7.77 -15.30
N ASN A 54 12.89 -6.54 -15.81
CA ASN A 54 12.85 -6.34 -17.27
C ASN A 54 14.28 -6.13 -17.81
N LEU A 55 15.00 -7.25 -17.92
CA LEU A 55 16.23 -7.40 -18.70
C LEU A 55 15.94 -7.65 -20.19
N ASP A 56 14.70 -7.53 -20.65
CA ASP A 56 14.36 -7.60 -22.05
C ASP A 56 14.23 -6.19 -22.63
N SER A 57 15.27 -5.85 -23.39
CA SER A 57 15.25 -5.05 -24.62
C SER A 57 13.91 -4.35 -24.93
N ASP A 58 13.97 -3.02 -24.86
CA ASP A 58 13.16 -2.02 -25.60
C ASP A 58 12.42 -1.04 -24.69
N GLY A 59 13.15 -0.02 -24.18
CA GLY A 59 12.62 1.33 -23.92
C GLY A 59 11.42 1.52 -23.00
N GLY A 60 11.04 0.54 -22.18
CA GLY A 60 9.82 0.58 -21.36
C GLY A 60 10.06 0.92 -19.89
N PHE A 61 10.06 2.22 -19.57
CA PHE A 61 9.91 2.86 -18.25
C PHE A 61 10.65 2.24 -17.04
N GLU A 62 11.78 2.86 -16.69
CA GLU A 62 12.37 2.84 -15.34
C GLU A 62 11.33 3.30 -14.30
N GLY A 63 11.12 2.54 -13.22
CA GLY A 63 10.27 2.96 -12.09
C GLY A 63 8.84 2.41 -12.07
N ASP A 64 8.57 1.20 -12.57
CA ASP A 64 7.20 0.67 -12.53
C ASP A 64 6.79 0.24 -11.10
N HIS A 65 5.84 0.95 -10.49
CA HIS A 65 5.29 0.59 -9.18
C HIS A 65 4.50 -0.72 -9.26
N GLN A 66 4.95 -1.81 -8.66
CA GLN A 66 4.24 -3.08 -8.69
C GLN A 66 3.24 -3.19 -7.54
N LEU A 67 2.01 -3.61 -7.84
CA LEU A 67 1.05 -4.01 -6.81
C LEU A 67 1.50 -5.35 -6.21
N LEU A 68 1.84 -5.36 -4.92
CA LEU A 68 2.20 -6.59 -4.21
C LEU A 68 0.95 -7.36 -3.80
N CYS A 69 0.00 -6.67 -3.18
CA CYS A 69 -1.28 -7.23 -2.78
C CYS A 69 -2.28 -6.13 -2.44
N ASP A 70 -3.55 -6.48 -2.42
CA ASP A 70 -4.62 -5.62 -1.93
C ASP A 70 -5.62 -6.43 -1.07
N ILE A 71 -6.45 -5.69 -0.35
CA ILE A 71 -7.59 -6.25 0.38
C ILE A 71 -8.75 -5.27 0.31
N ARG A 72 -9.94 -5.81 0.04
CA ARG A 72 -11.17 -5.02 0.03
C ARG A 72 -11.40 -4.38 1.40
N HIS A 73 -11.72 -3.10 1.40
CA HIS A 73 -12.03 -2.30 2.57
C HIS A 73 -13.50 -1.84 2.51
N HIS A 74 -14.23 -2.05 3.60
CA HIS A 74 -15.63 -1.65 3.69
C HIS A 74 -15.76 -0.19 4.15
N GLY A 75 -16.38 0.65 3.33
CA GLY A 75 -16.40 2.11 3.51
C GLY A 75 -15.12 2.77 2.99
N ASP A 76 -15.07 4.09 3.09
CA ASP A 76 -13.92 4.89 2.65
C ASP A 76 -12.75 4.76 3.61
N VAL A 77 -11.52 4.72 3.09
CA VAL A 77 -10.33 4.81 3.93
C VAL A 77 -10.14 6.26 4.37
N MET A 78 -10.57 6.56 5.59
CA MET A 78 -10.50 7.91 6.17
C MET A 78 -9.10 8.22 6.70
N ASP A 79 -8.42 7.24 7.30
CA ASP A 79 -7.01 7.32 7.67
C ASP A 79 -6.30 5.97 7.52
N LEU A 80 -4.98 6.02 7.36
CA LEU A 80 -4.12 4.85 7.14
C LEU A 80 -2.74 5.11 7.76
N GLN A 81 -2.25 4.19 8.57
CA GLN A 81 -0.91 4.26 9.19
C GLN A 81 -0.29 2.86 9.30
N PHE A 82 1.04 2.79 9.20
CA PHE A 82 1.77 1.58 9.62
C PHE A 82 1.90 1.59 11.14
N PHE A 83 1.51 0.48 11.78
CA PHE A 83 1.78 0.26 13.20
C PHE A 83 3.20 -0.27 13.41
N ASP A 84 3.65 -1.13 12.50
CA ASP A 84 5.03 -1.60 12.37
C ASP A 84 5.32 -1.97 10.90
N GLN A 85 6.29 -2.83 10.63
CA GLN A 85 6.68 -3.22 9.27
C GLN A 85 5.64 -4.09 8.55
N GLU A 86 4.80 -4.80 9.30
CA GLU A 86 3.89 -5.82 8.76
C GLU A 86 2.42 -5.45 9.01
N ARG A 87 2.15 -4.60 10.00
CA ARG A 87 0.80 -4.22 10.41
C ARG A 87 0.42 -2.83 9.96
N ILE A 88 -0.75 -2.74 9.33
CA ILE A 88 -1.36 -1.49 8.85
C ILE A 88 -2.68 -1.27 9.59
N VAL A 89 -2.93 -0.06 10.06
CA VAL A 89 -4.16 0.36 10.71
C VAL A 89 -4.92 1.28 9.79
N ALA A 90 -6.20 1.01 9.57
CA ALA A 90 -7.09 1.88 8.81
C ALA A 90 -8.32 2.28 9.63
N ALA A 91 -8.73 3.54 9.46
CA ALA A 91 -10.00 4.05 9.96
C ALA A 91 -10.98 4.17 8.79
N SER A 92 -12.20 3.64 8.97
CA SER A 92 -13.25 3.62 7.96
C SER A 92 -14.29 4.71 8.19
N SER A 93 -14.91 5.21 7.10
CA SER A 93 -16.09 6.08 7.19
C SER A 93 -17.30 5.40 7.87
N THR A 94 -17.28 4.08 8.04
CA THR A 94 -18.29 3.34 8.81
C THR A 94 -18.10 3.42 10.33
N GLY A 95 -17.06 4.10 10.81
CA GLY A 95 -16.69 4.13 12.23
C GLY A 95 -15.86 2.93 12.70
N CYS A 96 -15.48 2.02 11.79
CA CYS A 96 -14.63 0.89 12.13
C CYS A 96 -13.14 1.24 12.09
N VAL A 97 -12.37 0.66 13.00
CA VAL A 97 -10.90 0.62 12.96
C VAL A 97 -10.47 -0.83 12.73
N THR A 98 -9.63 -1.03 11.73
CA THR A 98 -9.18 -2.37 11.31
C THR A 98 -7.66 -2.44 11.31
N VAL A 99 -7.11 -3.52 11.85
CA VAL A 99 -5.69 -3.86 11.76
C VAL A 99 -5.51 -4.97 10.73
N PHE A 100 -4.73 -4.67 9.70
CA PHE A 100 -4.33 -5.59 8.65
C PHE A 100 -2.91 -6.08 8.91
N LEU A 101 -2.65 -7.35 8.63
CA LEU A 101 -1.31 -7.95 8.65
C LEU A 101 -0.93 -8.35 7.23
N HIS A 102 0.19 -7.82 6.75
CA HIS A 102 0.86 -8.25 5.53
C HIS A 102 1.72 -9.48 5.82
N HIS A 103 1.63 -10.49 4.96
CA HIS A 103 2.48 -11.68 4.96
C HIS A 103 3.50 -11.56 3.83
N PRO A 104 4.77 -11.18 4.11
CA PRO A 104 5.77 -10.97 3.06
C PRO A 104 6.06 -12.21 2.21
N ASN A 105 5.98 -13.40 2.81
CA ASN A 105 6.31 -14.66 2.11
C ASN A 105 5.36 -14.97 0.95
N ASN A 106 4.08 -14.62 1.10
CA ASN A 106 3.04 -14.97 0.11
C ASN A 106 2.42 -13.72 -0.54
N GLN A 107 2.88 -12.52 -0.15
CA GLN A 107 2.31 -11.25 -0.58
C GLN A 107 0.79 -11.24 -0.44
N THR A 108 0.29 -11.47 0.78
CA THR A 108 -1.13 -11.39 1.10
C THR A 108 -1.37 -10.47 2.27
N MET A 109 -2.59 -9.93 2.37
CA MET A 109 -3.05 -9.21 3.55
C MET A 109 -4.23 -9.93 4.19
N GLN A 110 -4.31 -9.88 5.51
CA GLN A 110 -5.46 -10.40 6.25
C GLN A 110 -5.88 -9.43 7.35
N ILE A 111 -7.16 -9.50 7.72
CA ILE A 111 -7.70 -8.75 8.86
C ILE A 111 -7.37 -9.52 10.14
N VAL A 112 -6.74 -8.85 11.11
CA VAL A 112 -6.41 -9.43 12.42
C VAL A 112 -7.29 -8.89 13.53
N VAL A 113 -7.69 -7.62 13.43
CA VAL A 113 -8.60 -6.96 14.36
C VAL A 113 -9.57 -6.11 13.55
N HIS A 114 -10.86 -6.17 13.88
CA HIS A 114 -11.88 -5.29 13.34
C HIS A 114 -12.79 -4.86 14.50
N SER A 115 -12.78 -3.58 14.83
CA SER A 115 -13.56 -3.03 15.94
C SER A 115 -14.35 -1.81 15.48
N MET A 116 -15.60 -1.71 15.91
CA MET A 116 -16.41 -0.50 15.77
C MET A 116 -16.13 0.40 16.98
N LEU A 117 -15.92 1.69 16.75
CA LEU A 117 -15.79 2.71 17.79
C LEU A 117 -17.16 3.27 18.21
#